data_AF-A0A841MML7-F1
#
_entry.id   AF-A0A841MML7-F1
#
_cell.length_a   1.000
_cell.length_b   1.000
_cell.length_c   1.000
_cell.angle_alpha   90.00
_cell.angle_beta   90.00
_cell.angle_gamma   90.00
#
_symmetry.space_group_name_H-M   'P 1'
#
loop_
_entity.id
_entity.type
_entity.pdbx_description
1 polymer ?
#
loop_
_entity_poly.entity_id
_entity_poly.type
_entity_poly.pdbx_seq_one_letter_code
_entity_poly.pdbx_strand_id
1 'polypeptide(L)' 'MKLILSILVLLSSFACENEEPIKNCIDPEKIRVGACTLEYNPVCGCDRKTYGNACEADLAGVTSWTEGACN' A
#
# COMPACT_ATOMS: atom_id res chain seq x y z
N MET A 1 2.44 -26.26 40.82
CA MET A 1 1.61 -26.76 39.70
C MET A 1 0.81 -25.68 38.94
N LYS A 2 0.73 -24.43 39.42
CA LYS A 2 0.19 -23.28 38.64
C LYS A 2 1.28 -22.51 37.87
N LEU A 3 2.53 -22.60 38.32
CA LEU A 3 3.70 -21.95 37.69
C LEU A 3 4.08 -22.53 36.32
N ILE A 4 3.75 -23.79 36.03
CA ILE A 4 4.11 -24.44 34.75
C ILE A 4 3.13 -24.02 33.64
N LEU A 5 1.86 -23.77 33.99
CA LEU A 5 0.83 -23.32 33.06
C LEU A 5 1.03 -21.87 32.59
N SER A 6 1.66 -21.04 33.43
CA SER A 6 1.96 -19.63 33.11
C SER A 6 3.15 -19.45 32.16
N ILE A 7 4.12 -20.39 32.16
CA ILE A 7 5.35 -20.27 31.37
C ILE A 7 5.11 -20.61 29.88
N LEU A 8 4.15 -21.48 29.56
CA LEU A 8 3.78 -21.79 28.18
C LEU A 8 3.09 -20.62 27.45
N VAL A 9 2.44 -19.71 28.17
CA VAL A 9 1.67 -18.59 27.59
C VAL A 9 2.54 -17.34 27.35
N LEU A 10 3.69 -17.23 28.02
CA LEU A 10 4.60 -16.09 27.87
C LEU A 10 5.62 -16.26 26.72
N LEU A 11 5.84 -17.49 26.25
CA LEU A 11 6.65 -17.74 25.05
C LEU A 11 5.88 -17.48 23.75
N SER A 12 4.54 -17.40 23.81
CA SER A 12 3.70 -17.13 22.63
C SER A 12 3.37 -15.65 22.43
N SER A 13 3.86 -14.73 23.28
CA SER A 13 3.62 -13.28 23.10
C SER A 13 4.63 -12.57 22.19
N PHE A 14 5.64 -13.28 21.67
CA PHE A 14 6.53 -12.77 20.62
C PHE A 14 6.19 -13.34 19.24
N ALA A 15 4.94 -13.75 19.02
CA ALA A 15 4.40 -13.65 17.68
C ALA A 15 4.17 -12.15 17.42
N CYS A 16 5.20 -11.47 16.90
CA CYS A 16 4.95 -10.28 16.10
C CYS A 16 4.12 -10.77 14.92
N GLU A 17 2.81 -10.61 15.00
CA GLU A 17 1.99 -10.52 13.80
C GLU A 17 2.40 -9.19 13.16
N ASN A 18 3.47 -9.25 12.37
CA ASN A 18 3.57 -8.34 11.26
C ASN A 18 2.34 -8.71 10.44
N GLU A 19 1.26 -7.95 10.57
CA GLU A 19 0.28 -7.89 9.50
C GLU A 19 1.12 -7.55 8.28
N GLU A 20 1.41 -8.56 7.45
CA GLU A 20 1.95 -8.28 6.13
C GLU A 20 0.94 -7.32 5.54
N PRO A 21 1.34 -6.07 5.26
CA PRO A 21 0.39 -5.07 4.86
C PRO A 21 -0.28 -5.67 3.63
N ILE A 22 -1.59 -5.93 3.74
CA ILE A 22 -2.41 -6.25 2.58
C ILE A 22 -1.91 -5.30 1.52
N LYS A 23 -1.41 -5.84 0.40
CA LYS A 23 -0.83 -5.07 -0.71
C LYS A 23 -1.94 -4.23 -1.30
N ASN A 24 -2.33 -3.21 -0.56
CA ASN A 24 -3.41 -2.31 -0.85
C ASN A 24 -2.86 -1.44 -1.95
N CYS A 25 -3.52 -1.53 -3.09
CA CYS A 25 -3.11 -0.73 -4.22
C CYS A 25 -3.20 0.76 -3.92
N ILE A 26 -4.16 1.15 -3.08
CA ILE A 26 -4.33 2.51 -2.62
C ILE A 26 -3.86 2.59 -1.17
N ASP A 27 -2.90 3.49 -0.93
CA ASP A 27 -2.43 3.92 0.37
C ASP A 27 -3.14 5.23 0.77
N PRO A 28 -4.13 5.18 1.69
CA PRO A 28 -4.90 6.34 2.08
C PRO A 28 -4.06 7.47 2.68
N GLU A 29 -2.91 7.16 3.28
CA GLU A 29 -2.02 8.15 3.89
C GLU A 29 -1.25 8.96 2.84
N LYS A 30 -1.16 8.45 1.60
CA LYS A 30 -0.52 9.14 0.47
C LYS A 30 -1.48 9.96 -0.38
N ILE A 31 -2.80 9.82 -0.17
CA ILE A 31 -3.80 10.63 -0.86
C ILE A 31 -3.64 12.08 -0.41
N ARG A 32 -3.30 12.96 -1.35
CA ARG A 32 -3.10 14.39 -1.06
C ARG A 32 -3.42 15.26 -2.26
N VAL A 33 -3.87 16.47 -1.99
CA VAL A 33 -4.04 17.50 -3.02
C VAL A 33 -2.67 18.06 -3.37
N GLY A 34 -2.36 18.13 -4.66
CA GLY A 34 -1.10 18.65 -5.17
C GLY A 34 -1.24 19.09 -6.62
N ALA A 35 -0.18 19.71 -7.15
CA ALA A 35 -0.11 20.06 -8.56
C ALA A 35 0.80 19.08 -9.29
N CYS A 36 0.36 18.65 -10.47
CA CYS A 36 1.16 17.90 -11.43
C CYS A 36 1.31 18.74 -12.71
N THR A 37 2.33 18.43 -13.49
CA THR A 37 2.43 18.93 -14.87
C THR A 37 1.26 18.41 -15.70
N LEU A 38 0.86 19.16 -16.73
CA LEU A 38 -0.18 18.73 -17.68
C LEU A 38 0.39 17.83 -18.80
N GLU A 39 1.60 17.33 -18.64
CA GLU A 39 2.20 16.37 -19.56
C GLU A 39 1.43 15.05 -19.52
N TYR A 40 1.09 14.57 -20.71
CA TYR A 40 0.43 13.29 -20.88
C TYR A 40 1.49 12.20 -21.10
N ASN A 41 1.81 11.48 -20.02
CA ASN A 41 2.71 10.33 -20.01
C ASN A 41 2.04 9.22 -19.18
N PRO A 42 1.04 8.52 -19.74
CA PRO A 42 0.08 7.75 -18.95
C PRO A 42 0.72 6.58 -18.22
N VAL A 43 0.14 6.24 -17.08
CA VAL A 43 0.52 5.06 -16.30
C VAL A 43 -0.72 4.26 -15.89
N CYS A 44 -0.60 2.94 -15.82
CA CYS A 44 -1.65 2.04 -15.37
C CYS A 44 -1.39 1.66 -13.91
N GLY A 45 -2.24 2.13 -13.00
CA GLY A 45 -2.16 1.81 -11.58
C GLY A 45 -2.51 0.36 -11.28
N CYS A 46 -2.05 -0.16 -10.14
CA CYS A 46 -2.46 -1.47 -9.63
C CYS A 46 -3.98 -1.60 -9.39
N ASP A 47 -4.71 -0.48 -9.39
CA ASP A 47 -6.17 -0.39 -9.22
C ASP A 47 -6.89 -0.48 -10.57
N ARG A 48 -6.12 -0.68 -11.65
CA ARG A 48 -6.56 -0.76 -13.04
C ARG A 48 -7.17 0.55 -13.55
N LYS A 49 -6.73 1.69 -13.01
CA LYS A 49 -7.03 3.01 -13.56
C LYS A 49 -5.82 3.58 -14.30
N THR A 50 -6.11 4.23 -15.41
CA THR A 50 -5.14 5.04 -16.14
C THR A 50 -5.06 6.43 -15.50
N TYR A 51 -3.85 6.87 -15.18
CA TYR A 51 -3.56 8.22 -14.73
C TYR A 51 -2.85 8.99 -15.86
N GLY A 52 -3.03 10.31 -15.94
CA GLY A 52 -2.43 11.12 -17.01
C GLY A 52 -0.91 11.15 -16.96
N ASN A 53 -0.35 11.01 -15.76
CA ASN A 53 1.07 10.79 -15.52
C ASN A 53 1.33 10.16 -14.14
N ALA A 54 2.59 9.81 -13.87
CA ALA A 54 3.04 9.24 -12.60
C ALA A 54 2.72 10.13 -11.39
N CYS A 55 2.83 11.46 -11.52
CA CYS A 55 2.51 12.38 -10.43
C CYS A 55 1.03 12.28 -10.03
N GLU A 56 0.12 12.20 -11.01
CA GLU A 56 -1.32 12.03 -10.72
C GLU A 56 -1.62 10.70 -10.04
N ALA A 57 -0.93 9.61 -10.41
CA ALA A 57 -1.06 8.31 -9.75
C ALA A 57 -0.59 8.38 -8.28
N ASP A 58 0.54 9.04 -8.03
CA ASP A 58 1.10 9.20 -6.68
C ASP A 58 0.18 10.04 -5.78
N LEU A 59 -0.39 11.15 -6.29
CA LEU A 59 -1.34 11.98 -5.54
C LEU A 59 -2.65 11.24 -5.22
N ALA A 60 -3.03 10.27 -6.05
CA ALA A 60 -4.18 9.40 -5.81
C ALA A 60 -3.88 8.26 -4.82
N GLY A 61 -2.66 8.20 -4.28
CA GLY A 61 -2.25 7.17 -3.31
C GLY A 61 -1.98 5.80 -3.95
N VAL A 62 -1.79 5.72 -5.27
CA VAL A 62 -1.47 4.46 -5.95
C VAL A 62 -0.07 4.01 -5.56
N THR A 63 0.06 2.77 -5.08
CA THR A 63 1.33 2.25 -4.55
C THR A 63 2.23 1.64 -5.61
N SER A 64 1.69 1.30 -6.78
CA SER A 64 2.47 0.82 -7.93
C SER A 64 1.73 1.04 -9.25
N TRP A 65 2.48 1.34 -10.31
CA TRP A 65 1.96 1.53 -11.65
C TRP A 65 2.97 1.05 -12.70
N THR A 66 2.49 0.81 -13.92
CA THR A 66 3.32 0.52 -15.11
C THR A 66 3.18 1.62 -16.13
N GLU A 67 4.21 1.85 -16.96
CA GLU A 67 4.15 2.78 -18.08
C GLU A 67 3.03 2.39 -19.08
N GLY A 68 2.37 3.40 -19.63
CA GLY A 68 1.26 3.24 -20.57
C GLY A 68 -0.11 3.21 -19.89
N ALA A 69 -1.16 3.42 -20.69
CA ALA A 69 -2.54 3.27 -20.23
C ALA A 69 -2.88 1.79 -19.96
N CYS A 70 -3.90 1.54 -19.14
CA CYS A 70 -4.44 0.19 -18.97
C CYS A 70 -5.05 -0.35 -20.28
N ASN A 71 -5.00 -1.68 -20.45
CA ASN A 71 -5.53 -2.39 -21.62
C ASN A 71 -7.05 -2.56 -21.60
#